data_AF-A0A3D4QQA4-F1
#
_entry.id   AF-A0A3D4QQA4-F1
#
_cell.length_a   1.000
_cell.length_b   1.000
_cell.length_c   1.000
_cell.angle_alpha   90.00
_cell.angle_beta   90.00
_cell.angle_gamma   90.00
#
_symmetry.space_group_name_H-M   'P 1'
#
loop_
_entity.id
_entity.type
_entity.pdbx_description
1 polymer ?
#
loop_
_entity_poly.entity_id
_entity_poly.type
_entity_poly.pdbx_seq_one_letter_code
_entity_poly.pdbx_strand_id
1 'polypeptide(L)' 'GWNQKKPFQRLISLHKDVSERLPKINPTISDEVKKVLEQNKAERHIRGGRATRIKYKSCGYKD' A
#
# COMPACT_ATOMS: atom_id res chain seq x y z
N GLY A 1 12.56 3.56 21.04
CA GLY A 1 13.03 2.72 19.93
C GLY A 1 11.90 1.94 19.34
N TRP A 2 11.43 2.31 18.16
CA TRP A 2 10.63 1.46 17.27
C TRP A 2 11.04 1.78 15.83
N ASN A 3 11.72 0.80 15.22
CA ASN A 3 11.60 0.44 13.81
C ASN A 3 11.85 1.51 12.73
N GLN A 4 13.12 1.73 12.41
CA GLN A 4 13.55 1.97 11.02
C GLN A 4 13.58 0.65 10.20
N LYS A 5 12.57 -0.23 10.31
CA LYS A 5 12.49 -1.41 9.44
C LYS A 5 12.17 -0.93 8.03
N LYS A 6 13.01 -1.33 7.07
CA LYS A 6 12.91 -0.96 5.65
C LYS A 6 11.47 -1.17 5.15
N PRO A 7 10.86 -0.20 4.45
CA PRO A 7 9.44 -0.25 4.05
C PRO A 7 9.09 -1.50 3.24
N PHE A 8 10.05 -2.04 2.49
CA PHE A 8 9.88 -3.22 1.64
C PHE A 8 9.70 -4.54 2.42
N GLN A 9 10.38 -4.71 3.55
CA GLN A 9 10.28 -5.96 4.34
C GLN A 9 8.94 -6.09 5.07
N ARG A 10 8.33 -4.96 5.48
CA ARG A 10 7.03 -4.96 6.15
C ARG A 10 5.90 -5.32 5.17
N LEU A 11 5.95 -4.80 3.94
CA LEU A 11 4.91 -5.04 2.94
C LEU A 11 4.86 -6.52 2.53
N ILE A 12 6.01 -7.16 2.28
CA ILE A 12 6.10 -8.58 1.87
C ILE A 12 5.58 -9.51 2.98
N SER A 13 5.97 -9.25 4.24
CA SER A 13 5.50 -10.04 5.38
C SER A 13 3.99 -9.92 5.60
N LEU A 14 3.45 -8.70 5.51
CA LEU A 14 2.01 -8.47 5.62
C LEU A 14 1.23 -9.10 4.46
N HIS A 15 1.75 -9.01 3.22
CA HIS A 15 1.13 -9.66 2.07
C HIS A 15 1.02 -11.18 2.27
N LYS A 16 2.04 -11.80 2.86
CA LYS A 16 2.05 -13.24 3.16
C LYS A 16 1.00 -13.61 4.21
N ASP A 17 0.94 -12.87 5.31
CA ASP A 17 -0.04 -13.10 6.36
C ASP A 17 -1.49 -12.92 5.87
N VAL A 18 -1.74 -11.88 5.06
CA VAL A 18 -3.08 -11.57 4.54
C VAL A 18 -3.51 -12.53 3.42
N SER A 19 -2.61 -12.95 2.53
CA SER A 19 -2.97 -13.76 1.36
C SER A 19 -3.00 -15.26 1.65
N GLU A 20 -2.20 -15.74 2.61
CA GLU A 20 -2.01 -17.19 2.83
C GLU A 20 -2.57 -17.67 4.17
N ARG A 21 -2.55 -16.83 5.23
CA ARG A 21 -2.98 -17.23 6.58
C ARG A 21 -4.39 -16.75 6.91
N LEU A 22 -4.74 -15.51 6.57
CA LEU A 22 -6.06 -14.94 6.87
C LEU A 22 -7.24 -15.75 6.29
N PRO A 23 -7.20 -16.26 5.04
CA PRO A 23 -8.30 -17.07 4.50
C PRO A 23 -8.52 -18.38 5.27
N LYS A 24 -7.47 -18.92 5.90
CA LYS A 24 -7.53 -20.17 6.69
C LYS A 24 -8.07 -19.94 8.10
N ILE A 25 -7.99 -18.72 8.62
CA ILE A 25 -8.42 -18.36 9.98
C ILE A 25 -9.81 -17.74 9.96
N ASN A 26 -10.06 -16.81 9.04
CA ASN A 26 -11.34 -16.12 8.91
C ASN A 26 -11.61 -15.74 7.43
N PRO A 27 -12.37 -16.56 6.69
CA PRO A 27 -12.66 -16.31 5.29
C PRO A 27 -13.51 -15.05 5.07
N THR A 28 -14.42 -14.72 6.00
CA THR A 28 -15.26 -13.51 5.90
C THR A 28 -14.43 -12.22 5.95
N ILE A 29 -13.50 -12.13 6.91
CA ILE A 29 -12.59 -10.97 7.01
C ILE A 29 -11.63 -10.93 5.81
N SER A 30 -11.19 -12.09 5.32
CA SER A 30 -10.35 -12.18 4.12
C SER A 30 -11.01 -11.51 2.91
N ASP A 31 -12.31 -11.72 2.70
CA ASP A 31 -13.04 -11.11 1.58
C ASP A 31 -13.18 -9.59 1.73
N GLU A 32 -13.36 -9.08 2.94
CA GLU A 32 -13.37 -7.64 3.21
C GLU A 32 -12.00 -7.00 2.95
N VAL A 33 -10.93 -7.63 3.43
CA VAL A 33 -9.56 -7.17 3.21
C VAL A 33 -9.20 -7.20 1.72
N LYS A 34 -9.68 -8.20 0.97
CA LYS A 34 -9.51 -8.28 -0.48
C LYS A 34 -10.12 -7.07 -1.18
N LYS A 35 -11.34 -6.65 -0.81
CA LYS A 35 -11.98 -5.45 -1.38
C LYS A 35 -11.13 -4.19 -1.14
N VAL A 36 -10.60 -4.02 0.07
CA VAL A 36 -9.73 -2.88 0.42
C VAL A 36 -8.41 -2.92 -0.34
N LEU A 37 -7.83 -4.10 -0.55
CA LEU A 37 -6.59 -4.26 -1.32
C LEU A 37 -6.79 -3.93 -2.80
N GLU A 38 -7.89 -4.37 -3.40
CA GLU A 38 -8.21 -4.05 -4.79
C GLU A 38 -8.46 -2.55 -5.00
N GLN A 39 -9.19 -1.91 -4.08
CA GLN A 39 -9.35 -0.45 -4.09
C GLN A 39 -7.99 0.27 -4.02
N ASN A 40 -7.11 -0.17 -3.11
CA ASN A 40 -5.78 0.40 -2.97
C ASN A 40 -4.90 0.21 -4.22
N LYS A 41 -5.04 -0.91 -4.92
CA LYS A 41 -4.35 -1.15 -6.19
C LYS A 41 -4.87 -0.22 -7.29
N ALA A 42 -6.18 -0.08 -7.42
CA ALA A 42 -6.80 0.81 -8.41
C ALA A 42 -6.37 2.28 -8.23
N GLU A 43 -6.31 2.75 -6.98
CA GLU A 43 -5.88 4.11 -6.66
C GLU A 43 -4.38 4.36 -6.78
N ARG A 44 -3.56 3.31 -6.95
CA ARG A 44 -2.09 3.43 -7.03
C ARG A 44 -1.67 4.41 -8.12
N HIS A 45 -2.30 4.36 -9.28
CA HIS A 45 -1.97 5.24 -10.40
C HIS A 45 -2.32 6.71 -10.11
N ILE A 46 -3.44 6.95 -9.42
CA ILE A 46 -3.86 8.29 -8.99
C ILE A 46 -2.88 8.85 -7.95
N ARG A 47 -2.47 8.04 -6.97
CA ARG A 47 -1.43 8.41 -6.00
C ARG A 47 -0.10 8.68 -6.67
N GLY A 48 0.30 7.87 -7.65
CA GLY A 48 1.51 8.06 -8.45
C GLY A 48 1.51 9.41 -9.18
N GLY A 49 0.42 9.75 -9.86
CA GLY A 49 0.27 11.05 -10.53
C GLY A 49 0.33 12.23 -9.57
N ARG A 50 -0.34 12.13 -8.40
CA ARG A 50 -0.24 13.15 -7.34
C ARG A 50 1.17 13.29 -6.79
N ALA A 51 1.87 12.18 -6.56
CA ALA A 51 3.26 12.20 -6.08
C ALA A 51 4.21 12.88 -7.07
N THR A 52 4.07 12.58 -8.36
CA THR A 52 4.83 13.26 -9.42
C THR A 52 4.53 14.75 -9.42
N ARG A 53 3.24 15.15 -9.42
CA ARG A 53 2.84 16.57 -9.38
C ARG A 53 3.41 17.30 -8.16
N ILE A 54 3.37 16.68 -6.98
CA ILE A 54 3.95 17.24 -5.75
C ILE A 54 5.47 17.39 -5.92
N LYS A 55 6.17 16.36 -6.41
CA LYS A 55 7.63 16.41 -6.65
C LYS A 55 8.02 17.59 -7.54
N TYR A 56 7.32 17.80 -8.65
CA TYR A 56 7.62 18.93 -9.56
C TYR A 56 7.29 20.29 -8.93
N LYS A 57 6.19 20.41 -8.18
CA LYS A 57 5.85 21.63 -7.43
C LYS A 57 6.85 21.93 -6.31
N SER A 58 7.34 20.90 -5.61
CA SER A 58 8.30 21.04 -4.51
C SER A 58 9.73 21.25 -4.98
N CYS A 59 10.10 20.78 -6.17
CA CYS A 59 11.43 20.98 -6.76
C CYS A 59 11.60 22.36 -7.43
N GLY A 60 10.62 23.27 -7.34
CA GLY A 60 10.83 24.68 -7.65
C GLY A 60 11.15 24.96 -9.12
N TYR A 61 10.36 24.45 -10.06
CA TYR A 61 10.21 25.17 -11.33
C TYR A 61 9.31 26.37 -11.03
N LYS A 62 9.95 27.51 -10.79
CA LYS A 62 9.27 28.81 -10.74
C LYS A 62 8.71 29.06 -12.14
N ASP A 63 7.47 29.49 -12.21
CA ASP A 63 6.98 30.23 -13.37
C ASP A 63 7.89 31.46 -13.62
#